data_AF-A0A7L2SFF1-F1
#
_entry.id   AF-A0A7L2SFF1-F1
#
_cell.length_a   1.000
_cell.length_b   1.000
_cell.length_c   1.000
_cell.angle_alpha   90.00
_cell.angle_beta   90.00
_cell.angle_gamma   90.00
#
_symmetry.space_group_name_H-M   'P 1'
#
loop_
_entity.id
_entity.type
_entity.pdbx_description
1 polymer ?
#
loop_
_entity_poly.entity_id
_entity_poly.type
_entity_poly.pdbx_seq_one_letter_code
_entity_poly.pdbx_strand_id
1 'polypeptide(L)'
;SKVSRMLPGGLLVLGVFMVATPELAKDGQNALRKLIFSVEKSLSKRRLWKLAEEEVSDRAALQICSATKKVVCRTYDVQDPKSSAKPADWKYQSALTASWLALGCTVNVNIHIPLLATSTNHDLEKNTKNGLNRWSKQIEDSVFLINGQVKDEDTELLEGQKKLRGNTQPSIQFSDVKVLTQLCQGAGARSTATVQVCSGSINLRGAVKCRAYIHNNKPKVKEAVQVLSRVLVHQKCEKLSTLLVL
;
A
#
# COMPACT_ATOMS: atom_id res chain seq x y z
N SER A 1 -9.28 16.00 1.26
CA SER A 1 -8.98 16.09 2.71
C SER A 1 -7.49 16.36 2.89
N LYS A 2 -7.08 17.13 3.91
CA LYS A 2 -5.66 17.44 4.20
C LYS A 2 -4.85 16.21 4.63
N VAL A 3 -5.50 15.20 5.18
CA VAL A 3 -4.89 13.98 5.74
C VAL A 3 -4.12 13.16 4.69
N SER A 4 -4.61 13.07 3.45
CA SER A 4 -3.95 12.25 2.42
C SER A 4 -2.64 12.82 1.88
N ARG A 5 -2.26 14.05 2.26
CA ARG A 5 -0.99 14.71 1.89
C ARG A 5 0.07 14.61 3.00
N MET A 6 -0.29 14.05 4.16
CA MET A 6 0.55 13.97 5.35
C MET A 6 0.92 12.52 5.72
N LEU A 7 0.41 11.54 4.99
CA LEU A 7 0.71 10.13 5.22
C LEU A 7 1.85 9.73 4.29
N PRO A 8 3.06 9.42 4.80
CA PRO A 8 4.10 8.87 3.94
C PRO A 8 3.55 7.64 3.23
N GLY A 9 3.70 7.61 1.91
CA GLY A 9 3.10 6.59 1.08
C GLY A 9 3.34 5.14 1.54
N GLY A 10 2.33 4.28 1.38
CA GLY A 10 2.38 2.86 1.77
C GLY A 10 1.71 2.52 3.10
N LEU A 11 1.02 3.48 3.71
CA LEU A 11 0.26 3.26 4.96
C LEU A 11 -1.12 2.65 4.68
N LEU A 12 -1.40 1.53 5.35
CA LEU A 12 -2.73 0.95 5.44
C LEU A 12 -3.43 1.51 6.68
N VAL A 13 -4.63 2.08 6.52
CA VAL A 13 -5.45 2.46 7.67
C VAL A 13 -6.01 1.18 8.28
N LEU A 14 -5.54 0.83 9.47
CA LEU A 14 -6.00 -0.35 10.21
C LEU A 14 -7.29 -0.10 11.00
N GLY A 15 -7.62 1.17 11.25
CA GLY A 15 -8.77 1.54 12.04
C GLY A 15 -8.82 3.03 12.37
N VAL A 16 -9.81 3.40 13.17
CA VAL A 16 -10.01 4.76 13.69
C VAL A 16 -10.25 4.70 15.19
N PHE A 17 -9.91 5.78 15.88
CA PHE A 17 -10.16 5.87 17.31
C PHE A 17 -10.86 7.18 17.68
N MET A 18 -11.56 7.16 18.81
CA MET A 18 -12.20 8.31 19.43
C MET A 18 -11.90 8.30 20.93
N VAL A 19 -11.52 9.45 21.46
CA VAL A 19 -11.47 9.71 22.90
C VAL A 19 -12.62 10.65 23.23
N ALA A 20 -13.55 10.22 24.09
CA ALA A 20 -14.77 10.98 24.38
C ALA A 20 -15.17 10.89 25.86
N THR A 21 -15.87 11.91 26.35
CA THR A 21 -16.51 11.87 27.67
C THR A 21 -17.70 10.89 27.66
N PRO A 22 -18.16 10.39 28.83
CA PRO A 22 -19.27 9.44 28.90
C PRO A 22 -20.56 9.90 28.22
N GLU A 23 -20.82 11.21 28.18
CA GLU A 23 -22.02 11.80 27.58
C GLU A 23 -21.99 11.66 26.04
N LEU A 24 -20.84 11.97 25.45
CA LEU A 24 -20.58 11.89 24.00
C LEU A 24 -20.30 10.45 23.53
N ALA A 25 -19.97 9.55 24.47
CA ALA A 25 -19.66 8.16 24.19
C ALA A 25 -20.87 7.35 23.68
N LYS A 26 -22.11 7.78 23.99
CA LYS A 26 -23.34 7.05 23.64
C LYS A 26 -23.53 6.86 22.13
N ASP A 27 -23.17 7.87 21.34
CA ASP A 27 -23.26 7.83 19.86
C ASP A 27 -21.91 7.53 19.18
N GLY A 28 -20.83 7.39 19.96
CA GLY A 28 -19.46 7.26 19.47
C GLY A 28 -19.27 6.08 18.51
N GLN A 29 -19.93 4.95 18.76
CA GLN A 29 -19.83 3.75 17.92
C GLN A 29 -20.41 3.95 16.51
N ASN A 30 -21.54 4.65 16.41
CA ASN A 30 -22.14 4.97 15.11
C ASN A 30 -21.29 5.98 14.34
N ALA A 31 -20.71 6.96 15.03
CA ALA A 31 -19.79 7.91 14.44
C ALA A 31 -18.52 7.21 13.90
N LEU A 32 -17.92 6.31 14.69
CA LEU A 32 -16.75 5.52 14.29
C LEU A 32 -17.05 4.65 13.07
N ARG A 33 -18.20 3.96 13.05
CA ARG A 33 -18.64 3.20 11.87
C ARG A 33 -18.70 4.07 10.63
N LYS A 34 -19.43 5.20 10.68
CA LYS A 34 -19.56 6.13 9.54
C LYS A 34 -18.19 6.62 9.08
N LEU A 35 -17.29 6.91 10.02
CA LEU A 35 -15.94 7.35 9.73
C LEU A 35 -15.12 6.28 9.00
N ILE A 36 -15.13 5.02 9.47
CA ILE A 36 -14.43 3.90 8.82
C ILE A 36 -14.83 3.78 7.35
N PHE A 37 -16.13 3.67 7.08
CA PHE A 37 -16.62 3.53 5.70
C PHE A 37 -16.35 4.77 4.84
N SER A 38 -16.38 5.96 5.43
CA SER A 38 -16.04 7.21 4.71
C SER A 38 -14.56 7.28 4.35
N VAL A 39 -13.69 6.83 5.26
CA VAL A 39 -12.24 6.75 5.03
C VAL A 39 -11.96 5.71 3.94
N GLU A 40 -12.50 4.49 4.06
CA GLU A 40 -12.30 3.44 3.05
C GLU A 40 -12.80 3.90 1.67
N LYS A 41 -14.01 4.44 1.58
CA LYS A 41 -14.56 4.97 0.31
C LYS A 41 -13.65 6.03 -0.32
N SER A 42 -12.98 6.84 0.50
CA SER A 42 -12.06 7.87 0.03
C SER A 42 -10.73 7.28 -0.44
N LEU A 43 -10.22 6.25 0.24
CA LEU A 43 -8.98 5.55 -0.10
C LEU A 43 -9.16 4.71 -1.38
N SER A 44 -10.25 3.96 -1.50
CA SER A 44 -10.52 3.07 -2.64
C SER A 44 -10.62 3.83 -3.97
N LYS A 45 -11.09 5.09 -3.97
CA LYS A 45 -11.11 5.93 -5.17
C LYS A 45 -9.72 6.30 -5.71
N ARG A 46 -8.71 6.34 -4.83
CA ARG A 46 -7.34 6.76 -5.16
C ARG A 46 -6.38 5.58 -5.33
N ARG A 47 -6.81 4.37 -4.97
CA ARG A 47 -6.00 3.17 -5.03
C ARG A 47 -5.82 2.74 -6.48
N LEU A 48 -4.58 2.49 -6.90
CA LEU A 48 -4.28 1.93 -8.22
C LEU A 48 -4.18 0.39 -8.22
N TRP A 49 -4.25 -0.22 -7.05
CA TRP A 49 -4.24 -1.66 -6.87
C TRP A 49 -5.51 -2.13 -6.15
N LYS A 50 -5.88 -3.39 -6.34
CA LYS A 50 -7.00 -4.02 -5.63
C LYS A 50 -6.53 -4.66 -4.34
N LEU A 51 -7.44 -4.78 -3.37
CA LEU A 51 -7.20 -5.64 -2.21
C LEU A 51 -7.19 -7.09 -2.73
N ALA A 52 -6.19 -7.89 -2.35
CA ALA A 52 -6.22 -9.32 -2.67
C ALA A 52 -7.27 -10.02 -1.78
N GLU A 53 -7.84 -11.14 -2.24
CA GLU A 53 -8.86 -11.88 -1.48
C GLU A 53 -8.34 -12.36 -0.11
N GLU A 54 -7.04 -12.66 -0.01
CA GLU A 54 -6.39 -13.11 1.24
C GLU A 54 -6.22 -11.99 2.29
N GLU A 55 -6.51 -10.73 1.96
CA GLU A 55 -6.27 -9.62 2.87
C GLU A 55 -7.40 -9.36 3.86
N VAL A 56 -7.00 -9.04 5.09
CA VAL A 56 -7.93 -8.63 6.14
C VAL A 56 -8.62 -7.32 5.75
N SER A 57 -9.91 -7.40 5.47
CA SER A 57 -10.79 -6.24 5.22
C SER A 57 -11.29 -5.60 6.51
N ASP A 58 -11.23 -6.30 7.64
CA ASP A 58 -11.66 -5.76 8.92
C ASP A 58 -10.85 -4.50 9.31
N ARG A 59 -11.56 -3.49 9.80
CA ARG A 59 -10.99 -2.24 10.34
C ARG A 59 -11.45 -2.02 11.76
N ALA A 60 -10.52 -1.67 12.64
CA ALA A 60 -10.79 -1.45 14.05
C ALA A 60 -11.45 -0.10 14.32
N ALA A 61 -12.44 -0.09 15.21
CA ALA A 61 -13.05 1.08 15.82
C ALA A 61 -12.76 1.05 17.31
N LEU A 62 -11.88 1.95 17.76
CA LEU A 62 -11.49 2.05 19.16
C LEU A 62 -12.15 3.25 19.81
N GLN A 63 -12.90 3.02 20.89
CA GLN A 63 -13.48 4.08 21.69
C GLN A 63 -12.87 4.06 23.09
N ILE A 64 -12.35 5.20 23.52
CA ILE A 64 -11.71 5.37 24.82
C ILE A 64 -12.51 6.41 25.60
N CYS A 65 -13.03 6.03 26.76
CA CYS A 65 -13.65 6.97 27.67
C CYS A 65 -12.57 7.81 28.36
N SER A 66 -12.62 9.13 28.24
CA SER A 66 -11.63 10.02 28.82
C SER A 66 -11.60 9.99 30.35
N ALA A 67 -12.77 9.82 30.99
CA ALA A 67 -12.93 9.78 32.44
C ALA A 67 -12.57 8.42 33.04
N THR A 68 -13.20 7.34 32.56
CA THR A 68 -13.03 6.00 33.13
C THR A 68 -11.85 5.23 32.56
N LYS A 69 -11.24 5.73 31.47
CA LYS A 69 -10.22 5.03 30.67
C LYS A 69 -10.71 3.70 30.07
N LYS A 70 -12.00 3.39 30.18
CA LYS A 70 -12.59 2.18 29.58
C LYS A 70 -12.40 2.23 28.06
N VAL A 71 -11.89 1.12 27.53
CA VAL A 71 -11.66 0.92 26.10
C VAL A 71 -12.69 -0.05 25.56
N VAL A 72 -13.33 0.31 24.45
CA VAL A 72 -14.22 -0.56 23.68
C VAL A 72 -13.67 -0.67 22.28
N CYS A 73 -13.35 -1.88 21.84
CA CYS A 73 -12.84 -2.15 20.51
C CYS A 73 -13.85 -3.02 19.74
N ARG A 74 -14.09 -2.65 18.49
CA ARG A 74 -14.92 -3.41 17.55
C ARG A 74 -14.27 -3.42 16.18
N THR A 75 -14.62 -4.38 15.34
CA THR A 75 -14.22 -4.40 13.93
C THR A 75 -15.42 -4.35 13.00
N TYR A 76 -15.18 -3.81 11.80
CA TYR A 76 -16.13 -3.77 10.70
C TYR A 76 -15.44 -4.27 9.44
N ASP A 77 -16.10 -5.16 8.72
CA ASP A 77 -15.68 -5.55 7.39
C ASP A 77 -16.06 -4.44 6.41
N VAL A 78 -15.06 -3.78 5.84
CA VAL A 78 -15.30 -2.65 4.94
C VAL A 78 -15.72 -3.06 3.52
N GLN A 79 -15.61 -4.36 3.18
CA GLN A 79 -16.13 -4.88 1.92
C GLN A 79 -17.64 -5.09 1.98
N ASP A 80 -18.22 -5.26 3.18
CA ASP A 80 -19.66 -5.35 3.39
C ASP A 80 -20.22 -4.03 3.97
N PRO A 81 -20.93 -3.21 3.17
CA PRO A 81 -21.57 -1.98 3.66
C PRO A 81 -22.55 -2.20 4.81
N LYS A 82 -23.11 -3.42 4.92
CA LYS A 82 -24.04 -3.83 5.96
C LYS A 82 -23.35 -4.51 7.15
N SER A 83 -22.03 -4.65 7.11
CA SER A 83 -21.22 -5.36 8.13
C SER A 83 -21.61 -4.93 9.53
N SER A 84 -21.97 -5.85 10.42
CA SER A 84 -22.28 -5.52 11.81
C SER A 84 -20.98 -5.35 12.63
N ALA A 85 -21.09 -4.67 13.77
CA ALA A 85 -19.93 -4.46 14.63
C ALA A 85 -19.54 -5.77 15.34
N LYS A 86 -18.36 -6.31 15.05
CA LYS A 86 -17.84 -7.52 15.71
C LYS A 86 -17.02 -7.12 16.94
N PRO A 87 -17.24 -7.72 18.13
CA PRO A 87 -16.38 -7.47 19.29
C PRO A 87 -14.93 -7.83 18.96
N ALA A 88 -13.98 -7.00 19.42
CA ALA A 88 -12.56 -7.27 19.27
C ALA A 88 -11.81 -6.92 20.56
N ASP A 89 -10.74 -7.67 20.83
CA ASP A 89 -9.85 -7.36 21.94
C ASP A 89 -8.74 -6.43 21.48
N TRP A 90 -8.33 -5.52 22.36
CA TRP A 90 -7.09 -4.78 22.23
C TRP A 90 -6.14 -5.27 23.30
N LYS A 91 -4.96 -5.75 22.89
CA LYS A 91 -3.91 -6.20 23.80
C LYS A 91 -2.61 -5.53 23.40
N TYR A 92 -1.94 -4.94 24.38
CA TYR A 92 -0.59 -4.46 24.18
C TYR A 92 0.34 -5.67 24.02
N GLN A 93 1.10 -5.71 22.94
CA GLN A 93 2.10 -6.75 22.71
C GLN A 93 3.48 -6.11 22.79
N SER A 94 4.17 -6.33 23.91
CA SER A 94 5.51 -5.77 24.19
C SER A 94 6.62 -6.33 23.30
N ALA A 95 6.40 -7.48 22.66
CA ALA A 95 7.39 -8.18 21.82
C ALA A 95 7.42 -7.72 20.35
N LEU A 96 6.51 -6.83 19.90
CA LEU A 96 6.36 -6.51 18.48
C LEU A 96 7.45 -5.59 17.90
N THR A 97 8.28 -4.98 18.75
CA THR A 97 9.43 -4.18 18.28
C THR A 97 10.64 -5.06 17.92
N ALA A 98 10.58 -6.37 18.13
CA ALA A 98 11.77 -7.21 18.14
C ALA A 98 12.22 -7.77 16.77
N SER A 99 11.39 -7.79 15.73
CA SER A 99 11.73 -8.55 14.51
C SER A 99 11.01 -8.12 13.24
N TRP A 100 10.92 -6.82 12.95
CA TRP A 100 10.42 -6.40 11.62
C TRP A 100 11.50 -6.68 10.57
N LEU A 101 11.13 -7.39 9.52
CA LEU A 101 11.97 -7.52 8.34
C LEU A 101 11.83 -6.23 7.52
N ALA A 102 12.94 -5.52 7.34
CA ALA A 102 13.02 -4.35 6.47
C ALA A 102 13.48 -4.76 5.07
N LEU A 103 12.73 -4.34 4.06
CA LEU A 103 13.05 -4.55 2.65
C LEU A 103 13.36 -3.21 2.00
N GLY A 104 14.54 -3.07 1.40
CA GLY A 104 14.89 -1.91 0.60
C GLY A 104 14.73 -2.20 -0.89
N CYS A 105 14.20 -1.25 -1.65
CA CYS A 105 14.10 -1.38 -3.10
C CYS A 105 14.28 -0.02 -3.78
N THR A 106 14.91 -0.02 -4.95
CA THR A 106 14.99 1.16 -5.83
C THR A 106 14.57 0.77 -7.24
N VAL A 107 13.60 1.49 -7.80
CA VAL A 107 13.09 1.26 -9.16
C VAL A 107 13.28 2.52 -9.99
N ASN A 108 13.86 2.36 -11.18
CA ASN A 108 13.92 3.44 -12.16
C ASN A 108 12.55 3.62 -12.81
N VAL A 109 12.09 4.86 -12.84
CA VAL A 109 10.82 5.24 -13.42
C VAL A 109 11.08 5.96 -14.73
N ASN A 110 10.43 5.49 -15.78
CA ASN A 110 10.40 6.13 -17.10
C ASN A 110 9.01 5.92 -17.71
N ILE A 111 8.05 6.77 -17.33
CA ILE A 111 6.66 6.67 -17.80
C ILE A 111 6.45 7.71 -18.90
N HIS A 112 6.07 7.24 -20.08
CA HIS A 112 5.63 8.08 -21.19
C HIS A 112 4.09 8.14 -21.22
N ILE A 113 3.55 9.37 -21.16
CA ILE A 113 2.12 9.65 -21.16
C ILE A 113 1.80 10.46 -22.42
N PRO A 114 1.24 9.85 -23.48
CA PRO A 114 0.78 10.60 -24.63
C PRO A 114 -0.46 11.43 -24.26
N LEU A 115 -0.51 12.68 -24.72
CA LEU A 115 -1.69 13.55 -24.61
C LEU A 115 -2.45 13.49 -25.93
N LEU A 116 -3.64 12.90 -25.92
CA LEU A 116 -4.46 12.74 -27.12
C LEU A 116 -5.03 14.09 -27.57
N ALA A 117 -5.21 14.26 -28.87
CA ALA A 117 -5.63 15.54 -29.46
C ALA A 117 -7.12 15.89 -29.27
N THR A 118 -7.93 15.03 -28.64
CA THR A 118 -9.40 15.14 -28.60
C THR A 118 -9.94 15.87 -27.37
N SER A 119 -9.78 17.20 -27.33
CA SER A 119 -10.50 18.22 -26.53
C SER A 119 -10.77 18.03 -25.01
N THR A 120 -10.38 19.08 -24.27
CA THR A 120 -10.69 19.45 -22.86
C THR A 120 -9.82 18.85 -21.75
N ASN A 121 -9.59 19.65 -20.69
CA ASN A 121 -8.73 19.35 -19.52
C ASN A 121 -9.00 17.99 -18.83
N HIS A 122 -10.16 17.38 -19.05
CA HIS A 122 -10.48 16.02 -18.58
C HIS A 122 -9.55 14.95 -19.18
N ASP A 123 -8.89 15.23 -20.30
CA ASP A 123 -7.93 14.33 -20.92
C ASP A 123 -6.61 14.23 -20.14
N LEU A 124 -6.13 15.29 -19.48
CA LEU A 124 -4.84 15.24 -18.79
C LEU A 124 -4.86 14.33 -17.56
N GLU A 125 -5.87 14.48 -16.70
CA GLU A 125 -6.05 13.62 -15.53
C GLU A 125 -6.24 12.16 -15.97
N LYS A 126 -7.08 11.93 -16.99
CA LYS A 126 -7.34 10.60 -17.55
C LYS A 126 -6.08 9.98 -18.16
N ASN A 127 -5.34 10.71 -18.98
CA ASN A 127 -4.10 10.25 -19.61
C ASN A 127 -3.04 9.96 -18.55
N THR A 128 -2.92 10.80 -17.52
CA THR A 128 -1.98 10.57 -16.42
C THR A 128 -2.36 9.34 -15.61
N LYS A 129 -3.65 9.17 -15.29
CA LYS A 129 -4.16 7.97 -14.62
C LYS A 129 -3.90 6.71 -15.46
N ASN A 130 -4.08 6.78 -16.77
CA ASN A 130 -3.80 5.68 -17.68
C ASN A 130 -2.31 5.31 -17.70
N GLY A 131 -1.42 6.31 -17.79
CA GLY A 131 0.02 6.08 -17.72
C GLY A 131 0.46 5.47 -16.39
N LEU A 132 -0.13 5.93 -15.29
CA LEU A 132 0.09 5.38 -13.96
C LEU A 132 -0.42 3.95 -13.81
N ASN A 133 -1.61 3.65 -14.34
CA ASN A 133 -2.16 2.29 -14.33
C ASN A 133 -1.27 1.34 -15.13
N ARG A 134 -0.75 1.77 -16.30
CA ARG A 134 0.19 0.97 -17.08
C ARG A 134 1.47 0.67 -16.29
N TRP A 135 2.03 1.68 -15.64
CA TRP A 135 3.22 1.48 -14.81
C TRP A 135 2.92 0.61 -13.59
N SER A 136 1.76 0.76 -12.95
CA SER A 136 1.31 -0.12 -11.86
C SER A 136 1.29 -1.57 -12.30
N LYS A 137 0.69 -1.84 -13.47
CA LYS A 137 0.68 -3.18 -14.06
C LYS A 137 2.09 -3.70 -14.37
N GLN A 138 2.99 -2.86 -14.87
CA GLN A 138 4.40 -3.25 -15.08
C GLN A 138 5.12 -3.64 -13.79
N ILE A 139 4.79 -3.00 -12.66
CA ILE A 139 5.33 -3.35 -11.34
C ILE A 139 4.69 -4.65 -10.84
N GLU A 140 3.39 -4.86 -11.05
CA GLU A 140 2.70 -6.12 -10.72
C GLU A 140 3.28 -7.30 -11.51
N ASP A 141 3.57 -7.12 -12.80
CA ASP A 141 4.15 -8.13 -13.70
C ASP A 141 5.69 -8.22 -13.60
N SER A 142 6.31 -7.52 -12.65
CA SER A 142 7.78 -7.48 -12.51
C SER A 142 8.36 -8.66 -11.74
N VAL A 143 9.62 -8.97 -12.01
CA VAL A 143 10.37 -10.02 -11.29
C VAL A 143 11.17 -9.39 -10.16
N PHE A 144 10.95 -9.88 -8.94
CA PHE A 144 11.63 -9.40 -7.74
C PHE A 144 12.79 -10.34 -7.38
N LEU A 145 14.01 -9.80 -7.33
CA LEU A 145 15.18 -10.50 -6.82
C LEU A 145 15.45 -10.05 -5.40
N ILE A 146 15.30 -10.98 -4.46
CA ILE A 146 15.55 -10.74 -3.04
C ILE A 146 16.95 -11.26 -2.74
N ASN A 147 17.85 -10.36 -2.36
CA ASN A 147 19.28 -10.63 -2.21
C ASN A 147 19.89 -11.25 -3.48
N GLY A 148 19.44 -10.78 -4.66
CA GLY A 148 19.95 -11.20 -5.96
C GLY A 148 19.39 -12.51 -6.51
N GLN A 149 18.45 -13.15 -5.83
CA GLN A 149 17.83 -14.41 -6.27
C GLN A 149 16.32 -14.25 -6.44
N VAL A 150 15.78 -14.90 -7.48
CA VAL A 150 14.34 -15.16 -7.60
C VAL A 150 14.05 -16.39 -6.75
N LYS A 151 13.12 -16.25 -5.80
CA LYS A 151 12.69 -17.33 -4.90
C LYS A 151 11.25 -17.71 -5.21
N ASP A 152 10.88 -18.93 -4.88
CA ASP A 152 9.50 -19.40 -4.97
C ASP A 152 8.59 -18.63 -4.00
N GLU A 153 7.35 -18.36 -4.42
CA GLU A 153 6.40 -17.49 -3.72
C GLU A 153 6.07 -17.95 -2.29
N ASP A 154 6.07 -19.26 -2.05
CA ASP A 154 5.72 -19.87 -0.78
C ASP A 154 6.90 -20.07 0.18
N THR A 155 8.13 -19.82 -0.30
CA THR A 155 9.36 -19.97 0.48
C THR A 155 9.43 -18.92 1.60
N GLU A 156 9.87 -19.31 2.80
CA GLU A 156 10.13 -18.34 3.87
C GLU A 156 11.35 -17.47 3.52
N LEU A 157 11.25 -16.16 3.67
CA LEU A 157 12.35 -15.23 3.33
C LEU A 157 13.60 -15.43 4.18
N LEU A 158 13.42 -15.97 5.40
CA LEU A 158 14.44 -16.13 6.42
C LEU A 158 14.93 -17.59 6.55
N GLU A 159 14.52 -18.48 5.65
CA GLU A 159 14.97 -19.87 5.64
C GLU A 159 16.51 -19.93 5.55
N GLY A 160 17.13 -20.69 6.46
CA GLY A 160 18.58 -20.86 6.54
C GLY A 160 19.34 -19.79 7.36
N GLN A 161 18.70 -18.71 7.82
CA GLN A 161 19.33 -17.82 8.80
C GLN A 161 19.29 -18.48 10.18
N LYS A 162 20.43 -19.07 10.60
CA LYS A 162 20.62 -19.54 11.99
C LYS A 162 20.30 -18.37 12.93
N LYS A 163 19.23 -18.50 13.73
CA LYS A 163 19.02 -17.63 14.91
C LYS A 163 20.29 -17.71 15.73
N LEU A 164 21.10 -16.65 15.76
CA LEU A 164 22.21 -16.56 16.69
C LEU A 164 21.61 -16.64 18.09
N ARG A 165 21.80 -17.80 18.74
CA ARG A 165 21.55 -17.99 20.17
C ARG A 165 22.56 -17.12 20.91
N GLY A 166 22.18 -15.89 21.19
CA GLY A 166 22.98 -14.95 21.96
C GLY A 166 22.14 -13.72 22.26
N ASN A 167 22.22 -13.24 23.50
CA ASN A 167 21.46 -12.15 24.11
C ASN A 167 21.71 -10.79 23.41
N THR A 168 21.39 -10.71 22.12
CA THR A 168 21.70 -9.58 21.24
C THR A 168 20.40 -8.85 20.96
N GLN A 169 20.45 -7.52 21.08
CA GLN A 169 19.31 -6.63 20.86
C GLN A 169 18.56 -6.95 19.56
N PRO A 170 17.24 -6.71 19.50
CA PRO A 170 16.46 -6.91 18.29
C PRO A 170 17.03 -6.09 17.13
N SER A 171 17.77 -6.74 16.25
CA SER A 171 18.34 -6.11 15.05
C SER A 171 17.31 -6.17 13.93
N ILE A 172 16.98 -5.01 13.34
CA ILE A 172 16.21 -4.95 12.10
C ILE A 172 16.98 -5.70 11.01
N GLN A 173 16.45 -6.83 10.55
CA GLN A 173 17.03 -7.54 9.41
C GLN A 173 16.71 -6.76 8.14
N PHE A 174 17.72 -6.55 7.29
CA PHE A 174 17.59 -5.79 6.06
C PHE A 174 17.86 -6.69 4.86
N SER A 175 16.94 -6.73 3.89
CA SER A 175 17.18 -7.36 2.58
C SER A 175 17.11 -6.33 1.46
N ASP A 176 18.04 -6.42 0.52
CA ASP A 176 18.04 -5.61 -0.69
C ASP A 176 17.23 -6.32 -1.77
N VAL A 177 16.30 -5.58 -2.38
CA VAL A 177 15.40 -6.10 -3.39
C VAL A 177 15.58 -5.32 -4.69
N LYS A 178 15.88 -6.05 -5.76
CA LYS A 178 15.96 -5.51 -7.12
C LYS A 178 14.70 -5.89 -7.89
N VAL A 179 14.14 -4.93 -8.61
CA VAL A 179 12.94 -5.13 -9.43
C VAL A 179 13.33 -5.09 -10.89
N LEU A 180 13.08 -6.18 -11.59
CA LEU A 180 13.22 -6.25 -13.04
C LEU A 180 11.84 -6.07 -13.66
N THR A 181 11.57 -4.85 -14.11
CA THR A 181 10.37 -4.56 -14.91
C THR A 181 10.56 -5.17 -16.28
N GLN A 182 9.66 -6.08 -16.68
CA GLN A 182 9.65 -6.57 -18.05
C GLN A 182 9.40 -5.38 -18.99
N LEU A 183 10.23 -5.23 -20.03
CA LEU A 183 9.85 -4.44 -21.19
C LEU A 183 8.57 -5.09 -21.72
N CYS A 184 7.47 -4.34 -21.82
CA CYS A 184 6.18 -4.85 -22.29
C CYS A 184 6.30 -5.42 -23.71
N GLN A 185 6.76 -6.66 -23.83
CA GLN A 185 6.72 -7.48 -25.01
C GLN A 185 6.08 -8.77 -24.53
N GLY A 186 4.78 -8.91 -24.76
CA GLY A 186 4.10 -10.18 -24.53
C GLY A 186 4.84 -11.26 -25.32
N ALA A 187 5.04 -12.43 -24.72
CA ALA A 187 5.62 -13.57 -25.41
C ALA A 187 4.84 -13.83 -26.72
N GLY A 188 5.47 -13.58 -27.87
CA GLY A 188 4.88 -13.77 -29.20
C GLY A 188 4.33 -12.53 -29.91
N ALA A 189 4.35 -11.33 -29.31
CA ALA A 189 3.93 -10.12 -30.01
C ALA A 189 5.05 -9.58 -30.92
N ARG A 190 4.85 -9.61 -32.24
CA ARG A 190 5.70 -8.91 -33.20
C ARG A 190 5.73 -7.42 -32.82
N SER A 191 6.93 -6.84 -32.70
CA SER A 191 7.11 -5.44 -32.33
C SER A 191 6.66 -4.53 -33.49
N THR A 192 5.37 -4.26 -33.59
CA THR A 192 4.81 -3.32 -34.57
C THR A 192 4.79 -1.92 -33.97
N ALA A 193 5.48 -0.98 -34.62
CA ALA A 193 5.39 0.42 -34.27
C ALA A 193 3.95 0.91 -34.49
N THR A 194 3.30 1.37 -33.42
CA THR A 194 1.97 1.98 -33.50
C THR A 194 2.12 3.50 -33.58
N VAL A 195 1.52 4.13 -34.59
CA VAL A 195 1.44 5.58 -34.68
C VAL A 195 0.18 6.04 -33.94
N GLN A 196 0.34 6.98 -33.02
CA GLN A 196 -0.77 7.57 -32.26
C GLN A 196 -0.73 9.09 -32.40
N VAL A 197 -1.83 9.69 -32.86
CA VAL A 197 -1.94 11.15 -32.98
C VAL A 197 -2.07 11.77 -31.58
N CYS A 198 -1.09 12.59 -31.21
CA CYS A 198 -1.02 13.22 -29.91
C CYS A 198 -0.86 14.73 -30.08
N SER A 199 -1.51 15.52 -29.21
CA SER A 199 -1.29 16.97 -29.10
C SER A 199 -0.02 17.31 -28.30
N GLY A 200 0.52 16.35 -27.55
CA GLY A 200 1.74 16.47 -26.78
C GLY A 200 2.08 15.19 -26.02
N SER A 201 3.09 15.24 -25.16
CA SER A 201 3.43 14.14 -24.25
C SER A 201 4.02 14.62 -22.93
N ILE A 202 3.86 13.82 -21.89
CA ILE A 202 4.49 14.01 -20.59
C ILE A 202 5.44 12.84 -20.34
N ASN A 203 6.67 13.16 -19.97
CA ASN A 203 7.70 12.19 -19.63
C ASN A 203 8.03 12.28 -18.14
N LEU A 204 7.77 11.21 -17.41
CA LEU A 204 8.08 11.12 -15.98
C LEU A 204 9.28 10.22 -15.78
N ARG A 205 10.44 10.83 -15.55
CA ARG A 205 11.71 10.13 -15.32
C ARG A 205 12.21 10.31 -13.90
N GLY A 206 12.94 9.32 -13.38
CA GLY A 206 13.60 9.40 -12.08
C GLY A 206 13.77 8.03 -11.44
N ALA A 207 14.04 8.01 -10.13
CA ALA A 207 14.11 6.78 -9.35
C ALA A 207 13.17 6.88 -8.13
N VAL A 208 12.52 5.76 -7.81
CA VAL A 208 11.71 5.59 -6.60
C VAL A 208 12.47 4.65 -5.68
N LYS A 209 12.98 5.19 -4.58
CA LYS A 209 13.53 4.41 -3.47
C LYS A 209 12.43 4.22 -2.43
N CYS A 210 12.18 2.97 -2.07
CA CYS A 210 11.20 2.60 -1.05
C CYS A 210 11.82 1.70 0.01
N ARG A 211 11.19 1.70 1.18
CA ARG A 211 11.46 0.77 2.27
C ARG A 211 10.14 0.22 2.78
N ALA A 212 10.03 -1.09 2.82
CA ALA A 212 8.88 -1.80 3.36
C ALA A 212 9.27 -2.52 4.66
N TYR A 213 8.30 -2.72 5.54
CA TYR A 213 8.46 -3.49 6.77
C TYR A 213 7.41 -4.58 6.82
N ILE A 214 7.82 -5.80 7.13
CA ILE A 214 6.92 -6.94 7.28
C ILE A 214 6.88 -7.35 8.75
N HIS A 215 5.66 -7.39 9.27
CA HIS A 215 5.33 -7.82 10.61
C HIS A 215 4.81 -9.26 10.57
N ASN A 216 5.70 -10.21 10.28
CA ASN A 216 5.44 -11.63 10.33
C ASN A 216 6.73 -12.33 10.79
N ASN A 217 6.62 -13.34 11.66
CA ASN A 217 7.77 -14.08 12.17
C ASN A 217 8.38 -15.02 11.12
N LYS A 218 7.59 -15.37 10.09
CA LYS A 218 7.98 -16.23 8.97
C LYS A 218 7.43 -15.63 7.67
N PRO A 219 7.93 -14.45 7.27
CA PRO A 219 7.40 -13.77 6.11
C PRO A 219 7.72 -14.56 4.85
N LYS A 220 6.72 -14.81 4.02
CA LYS A 220 6.87 -15.49 2.73
C LYS A 220 7.31 -14.53 1.63
N VAL A 221 7.92 -15.05 0.57
CA VAL A 221 8.30 -14.27 -0.62
C VAL A 221 7.09 -13.53 -1.21
N LYS A 222 5.93 -14.19 -1.32
CA LYS A 222 4.70 -13.56 -1.81
C LYS A 222 4.29 -12.31 -1.02
N GLU A 223 4.43 -12.35 0.31
CA GLU A 223 4.10 -11.21 1.18
C GLU A 223 5.06 -10.04 0.94
N ALA A 224 6.36 -10.32 0.77
CA ALA A 224 7.35 -9.29 0.47
C ALA A 224 7.13 -8.61 -0.87
N VAL A 225 6.93 -9.41 -1.91
CA VAL A 225 6.64 -8.90 -3.26
C VAL A 225 5.38 -8.04 -3.22
N GLN A 226 4.32 -8.54 -2.59
CA GLN A 226 3.04 -7.84 -2.50
C GLN A 226 3.18 -6.50 -1.76
N VAL A 227 3.87 -6.45 -0.61
CA VAL A 227 4.07 -5.20 0.14
C VAL A 227 4.93 -4.22 -0.68
N LEU A 228 6.02 -4.68 -1.30
CA LEU A 228 6.90 -3.81 -2.09
C LEU A 228 6.19 -3.22 -3.32
N SER A 229 5.48 -4.05 -4.08
CA SER A 229 4.68 -3.60 -5.23
C SER A 229 3.72 -2.48 -4.85
N ARG A 230 3.04 -2.60 -3.72
CA ARG A 230 2.11 -1.57 -3.22
C ARG A 230 2.79 -0.28 -2.85
N VAL A 231 3.89 -0.37 -2.09
CA VAL A 231 4.63 0.81 -1.67
C VAL A 231 5.17 1.56 -2.90
N LEU A 232 5.71 0.84 -3.88
CA LEU A 232 6.19 1.42 -5.14
C LEU A 232 5.08 2.14 -5.90
N VAL A 233 3.96 1.45 -6.13
CA VAL A 233 2.80 2.01 -6.83
C VAL A 233 2.29 3.26 -6.12
N HIS A 234 2.06 3.16 -4.81
CA HIS A 234 1.49 4.25 -4.03
C HIS A 234 2.39 5.49 -3.93
N GLN A 235 3.68 5.29 -3.63
CA GLN A 235 4.64 6.39 -3.49
C GLN A 235 4.73 7.23 -4.77
N LYS A 236 4.52 6.62 -5.93
CA LYS A 236 4.49 7.36 -7.20
C LYS A 236 3.17 8.10 -7.42
N CYS A 237 2.02 7.49 -7.10
CA CYS A 237 0.71 8.14 -7.22
C CYS A 237 0.63 9.42 -6.40
N GLU A 238 1.11 9.38 -5.15
CA GLU A 238 1.04 10.51 -4.23
C GLU A 238 1.89 11.68 -4.76
N LYS A 239 3.14 11.42 -5.15
CA LYS A 239 4.05 12.45 -5.67
C LYS A 239 3.52 13.09 -6.96
N LEU A 240 2.90 12.32 -7.85
CA LEU A 240 2.30 12.86 -9.06
C LEU A 240 1.03 13.67 -8.79
N SER A 241 0.22 13.25 -7.82
CA SER A 241 -0.94 14.05 -7.41
C SER A 241 -0.55 15.40 -6.81
N THR A 242 0.65 15.52 -6.23
CA THR A 242 1.22 16.81 -5.80
C THR A 242 1.75 17.63 -6.97
N LEU A 243 2.41 17.00 -7.95
CA LEU A 243 2.98 17.67 -9.13
C LEU A 243 1.93 18.20 -10.11
N LEU A 244 0.75 17.58 -10.21
CA LEU A 244 -0.35 18.03 -11.07
C LEU A 244 -1.17 19.20 -10.49
N VAL A 245 -0.90 19.59 -9.24
CA VAL A 245 -1.61 20.69 -8.54
C VAL A 245 -0.77 21.98 -8.53
N LEU A 246 0.47 21.92 -9.02
CA LEU A 246 1.37 23.05 -9.25
C LEU A 246 1.37 23.41 -10.74
#